data_AF-A0A2T6BKK4-F1
#
_entry.id   AF-A0A2T6BKK4-F1
#
_cell.length_a   1.000
_cell.length_b   1.000
_cell.length_c   1.000
_cell.angle_alpha   90.00
_cell.angle_beta   90.00
_cell.angle_gamma   90.00
#
_symmetry.space_group_name_H-M   'P 1'
#
loop_
_entity.id
_entity.type
_entity.pdbx_description
1 polymer ?
#
loop_
_entity_poly.entity_id
_entity_poly.type
_entity_poly.pdbx_seq_one_letter_code
_entity_poly.pdbx_strand_id
1 'polypeptide(L)'
;MKYLTLIAALMAAPTVAQANTTIAEDKVLVLACLENMGTTTQWPQCVELMFQPCVSHEVGTDAHAACLGEVRKGWVTTVEILQKDLTDAITLDASAEVLDIMGQWTGYVVQKCQAQAASRETGAESARLGCEISEMAGLSGEFAACIEGRSTAQYCEYKDQ
;
A
#
# COMPACT_ATOMS: atom_id res chain seq x y z
N MET A 1 52.87 28.47 29.18
CA MET A 1 51.68 27.94 29.90
C MET A 1 50.48 28.82 29.57
N LYS A 2 49.35 28.20 29.20
CA LYS A 2 47.95 28.66 29.41
C LYS A 2 47.49 29.87 28.55
N TYR A 3 46.39 29.89 27.79
CA TYR A 3 45.30 28.96 27.46
C TYR A 3 44.64 29.48 26.16
N LEU A 4 44.21 28.60 25.25
CA LEU A 4 43.24 28.94 24.21
C LEU A 4 42.17 27.84 24.21
N THR A 5 41.04 28.17 24.83
CA THR A 5 39.80 27.38 24.86
C THR A 5 39.06 27.53 23.54
N LEU A 6 38.97 26.45 22.78
CA LEU A 6 38.06 26.28 21.64
C LEU A 6 36.77 25.63 22.14
N ILE A 7 35.68 26.40 22.12
CA ILE A 7 34.31 25.91 22.36
C ILE A 7 33.77 25.44 21.00
N ALA A 8 33.65 24.12 20.83
CA ALA A 8 32.94 23.54 19.71
C ALA A 8 31.45 23.46 20.07
N ALA A 9 30.64 24.31 19.46
CA ALA A 9 29.18 24.21 19.52
C ALA A 9 28.72 23.05 18.62
N LEU A 10 28.26 21.95 19.24
CA LEU A 10 27.48 20.93 18.54
C LEU A 10 26.08 21.50 18.26
N MET A 11 25.81 21.84 16.99
CA MET A 11 24.44 22.02 16.53
C MET A 11 23.90 20.67 16.08
N ALA A 12 23.09 20.03 16.92
CA ALA A 12 22.24 18.92 16.51
C ALA A 12 21.08 19.52 15.69
N ALA A 13 21.16 19.44 14.36
CA ALA A 13 20.02 19.73 13.52
C ALA A 13 18.99 18.58 13.70
N PRO A 14 17.71 18.88 13.97
CA PRO A 14 16.68 17.84 13.92
C PRO A 14 16.56 17.36 12.48
N THR A 15 16.80 16.07 12.24
CA THR A 15 16.42 15.42 11.00
C THR A 15 14.90 15.41 10.93
N VAL A 16 14.32 16.35 10.19
CA VAL A 16 12.93 16.24 9.71
C VAL A 16 12.87 14.95 8.88
N ALA A 17 12.15 13.95 9.37
CA ALA A 17 11.82 12.77 8.60
C ALA A 17 11.06 13.24 7.34
N GLN A 18 11.68 13.11 6.18
CA GLN A 18 11.02 13.37 4.91
C GLN A 18 9.94 12.30 4.75
N ALA A 19 8.67 12.72 4.66
CA ALA A 19 7.61 11.83 4.21
C ALA A 19 7.96 11.41 2.78
N ASN A 20 8.24 10.12 2.56
CA ASN A 20 8.45 9.60 1.22
C ASN A 20 7.13 9.70 0.45
N THR A 21 7.03 10.66 -0.46
CA THR A 21 5.86 10.87 -1.32
C THR A 21 5.89 9.96 -2.56
N THR A 22 6.68 8.89 -2.53
CA THR A 22 6.89 7.99 -3.67
C THR A 22 6.60 6.56 -3.26
N ILE A 23 5.96 5.82 -4.17
CA ILE A 23 5.67 4.40 -3.99
C ILE A 23 6.99 3.62 -3.97
N ALA A 24 7.13 2.71 -3.01
CA ALA A 24 8.33 1.89 -2.89
C ALA A 24 8.50 0.95 -4.10
N GLU A 25 9.75 0.71 -4.51
CA GLU A 25 10.07 -0.04 -5.74
C GLU A 25 9.46 -1.46 -5.75
N ASP A 26 9.47 -2.14 -4.61
CA ASP A 26 8.87 -3.48 -4.47
C ASP A 26 7.35 -3.45 -4.71
N LYS A 27 6.67 -2.37 -4.33
CA LYS A 27 5.24 -2.17 -4.58
C LYS A 27 4.98 -1.86 -6.04
N VAL A 28 5.82 -1.06 -6.69
CA VAL A 28 5.75 -0.81 -8.15
C VAL A 28 5.86 -2.12 -8.92
N LEU A 29 6.77 -3.03 -8.54
CA LEU A 29 6.90 -4.34 -9.18
C LEU A 29 5.63 -5.20 -9.02
N VAL A 30 4.99 -5.17 -7.86
CA VAL A 30 3.72 -5.87 -7.65
C VAL A 30 2.61 -5.28 -8.51
N LEU A 31 2.50 -3.95 -8.58
CA LEU A 31 1.49 -3.27 -9.42
C LEU A 31 1.68 -3.58 -10.90
N ALA A 32 2.92 -3.55 -11.40
CA ALA A 32 3.23 -3.94 -12.77
C ALA A 32 2.90 -5.41 -13.04
N CYS A 33 3.11 -6.30 -12.05
CA CYS A 33 2.69 -7.68 -12.18
C CYS A 33 1.17 -7.80 -12.29
N LEU A 34 0.41 -7.13 -11.41
CA LEU A 34 -1.05 -7.18 -11.39
C LEU A 34 -1.66 -6.59 -12.68
N GLU A 35 -1.09 -5.51 -13.20
CA GLU A 35 -1.51 -4.90 -14.46
C GLU A 35 -1.41 -5.88 -15.65
N ASN A 36 -0.38 -6.71 -15.67
CA ASN A 36 -0.11 -7.66 -16.74
C ASN A 36 -0.77 -9.03 -16.53
N MET A 37 -1.65 -9.15 -15.52
CA MET A 37 -2.28 -10.41 -15.18
C MET A 37 -3.20 -10.89 -16.30
N GLY A 38 -2.99 -12.13 -16.75
CA GLY A 38 -3.73 -12.70 -17.87
C GLY A 38 -3.17 -12.37 -19.25
N THR A 39 -2.15 -11.51 -19.35
CA THR A 39 -1.39 -11.27 -20.60
C THR A 39 0.00 -11.91 -20.50
N THR A 40 0.84 -11.44 -19.58
CA THR A 40 2.22 -11.91 -19.41
C THR A 40 2.54 -12.41 -18.01
N THR A 41 1.69 -12.11 -17.02
CA THR A 41 1.81 -12.61 -15.65
C THR A 41 0.55 -13.39 -15.22
N GLN A 42 0.68 -14.13 -14.13
CA GLN A 42 -0.40 -14.92 -13.52
C GLN A 42 -0.54 -14.59 -12.05
N TRP A 43 -1.75 -14.75 -11.51
CA TRP A 43 -2.05 -14.45 -10.10
C TRP A 43 -1.03 -15.03 -9.10
N PRO A 44 -0.61 -16.31 -9.18
CA PRO A 44 0.38 -16.85 -8.25
C PRO A 44 1.73 -16.12 -8.27
N GLN A 45 2.16 -15.61 -9.42
CA GLN A 45 3.41 -14.86 -9.56
C GLN A 45 3.31 -13.51 -8.84
N CYS A 46 2.18 -12.81 -8.98
CA CYS A 46 1.99 -11.52 -8.32
C CYS A 46 1.82 -11.68 -6.80
N VAL A 47 1.16 -12.75 -6.35
CA VAL A 47 1.11 -13.12 -4.93
C VAL A 47 2.51 -13.41 -4.40
N GLU A 48 3.32 -14.18 -5.14
CA GLU A 48 4.70 -14.46 -4.75
C GLU A 48 5.49 -13.16 -4.56
N LEU A 49 5.43 -12.22 -5.50
CA LEU A 49 6.05 -10.89 -5.39
C LEU A 49 5.53 -10.10 -4.18
N MET A 50 4.21 -10.07 -3.98
CA MET A 50 3.55 -9.31 -2.93
C MET A 50 3.97 -9.72 -1.53
N PHE A 51 4.23 -11.01 -1.32
CA PHE A 51 4.61 -11.58 -0.03
C PHE A 51 6.09 -11.95 0.08
N GLN A 52 6.92 -11.66 -0.95
CA GLN A 52 8.38 -11.86 -0.92
C GLN A 52 9.05 -11.36 0.38
N PRO A 53 8.68 -10.19 0.95
CA PRO A 53 9.34 -9.72 2.17
C PRO A 53 9.22 -10.66 3.38
N CYS A 54 8.23 -11.56 3.40
CA CYS A 54 7.94 -12.43 4.54
C CYS A 54 8.22 -13.92 4.30
N VAL A 55 8.81 -14.29 3.16
CA VAL A 55 9.05 -15.71 2.79
C VAL A 55 10.04 -16.44 3.70
N SER A 56 10.86 -15.71 4.46
CA SER A 56 11.77 -16.30 5.45
C SER A 56 11.08 -16.77 6.73
N HIS A 57 9.79 -16.44 6.92
CA HIS A 57 9.02 -16.83 8.08
C HIS A 57 8.07 -17.97 7.72
N GLU A 58 7.98 -18.98 8.60
CA GLU A 58 7.01 -20.05 8.43
C GLU A 58 5.59 -19.50 8.45
N VAL A 59 4.81 -19.83 7.42
CA VAL A 59 3.45 -19.33 7.21
C VAL A 59 2.56 -19.69 8.40
N GLY A 60 1.82 -18.70 8.89
CA GLY A 60 0.86 -18.88 9.98
C GLY A 60 1.44 -18.74 11.39
N THR A 61 2.75 -18.53 11.51
CA THR A 61 3.40 -18.20 12.79
C THR A 61 3.24 -16.73 13.17
N ASP A 62 3.48 -16.40 14.45
CA ASP A 62 3.50 -15.02 14.94
C ASP A 62 4.59 -14.19 14.24
N ALA A 63 5.73 -14.79 13.92
CA ALA A 63 6.80 -14.13 13.18
C ALA A 63 6.36 -13.75 11.76
N HIS A 64 5.64 -14.64 11.08
CA HIS A 64 5.05 -14.35 9.78
C HIS A 64 3.97 -13.26 9.88
N ALA A 65 3.08 -13.33 10.86
CA ALA A 65 2.07 -12.29 11.10
C ALA A 65 2.71 -10.91 11.40
N ALA A 66 3.77 -10.86 12.21
CA ALA A 66 4.49 -9.62 12.49
C ALA A 66 5.10 -9.02 11.22
N CYS A 67 5.72 -9.84 10.38
CA CYS A 67 6.25 -9.38 9.08
C CYS A 67 5.14 -8.85 8.17
N LEU A 68 4.02 -9.58 8.05
CA LEU A 68 2.87 -9.13 7.26
C LEU A 68 2.29 -7.82 7.79
N GLY A 69 2.36 -7.57 9.09
CA GLY A 69 1.97 -6.30 9.71
C GLY A 69 2.75 -5.11 9.13
N GLU A 70 4.06 -5.26 8.91
CA GLU A 70 4.89 -4.22 8.30
C GLU A 70 4.63 -4.09 6.79
N VAL A 71 4.47 -5.21 6.08
CA VAL A 71 4.11 -5.20 4.65
C VAL A 71 2.78 -4.47 4.42
N ARG A 72 1.79 -4.72 5.29
CA ARG A 72 0.49 -4.04 5.26
C ARG A 72 0.62 -2.54 5.46
N LYS A 73 1.44 -2.08 6.41
CA LYS A 73 1.66 -0.62 6.61
C LYS A 73 2.19 0.03 5.34
N GLY A 74 3.13 -0.61 4.65
CA GLY A 74 3.63 -0.12 3.36
C GLY A 74 2.54 -0.01 2.29
N TRP A 75 1.61 -0.97 2.25
CA TRP A 75 0.46 -0.92 1.34
C TRP A 75 -0.56 0.15 1.74
N VAL A 76 -0.80 0.40 3.04
CA VAL A 76 -1.62 1.54 3.50
C VAL A 76 -1.04 2.85 2.97
N THR A 77 0.27 3.07 3.15
CA THR A 77 0.94 4.27 2.62
C THR A 77 0.84 4.36 1.10
N THR A 78 0.91 3.24 0.38
CA THR A 78 0.75 3.22 -1.08
C THR A 78 -0.64 3.66 -1.51
N VAL A 79 -1.69 3.16 -0.83
CA VAL A 79 -3.08 3.58 -1.08
C VAL A 79 -3.26 5.07 -0.78
N GLU A 80 -2.70 5.57 0.31
CA GLU A 80 -2.78 7.01 0.67
C GLU A 80 -2.14 7.92 -0.38
N ILE A 81 -0.95 7.54 -0.89
CA ILE A 81 -0.27 8.29 -1.96
C ILE A 81 -1.12 8.30 -3.23
N LEU A 82 -1.57 7.12 -3.68
CA LEU A 82 -2.34 6.99 -4.91
C LEU A 82 -3.72 7.65 -4.80
N GLN A 83 -4.39 7.57 -3.65
CA GLN A 83 -5.66 8.26 -3.43
C GLN A 83 -5.46 9.77 -3.55
N LYS A 84 -4.39 10.32 -2.95
CA LYS A 84 -4.07 11.73 -3.08
C LYS A 84 -3.85 12.12 -4.54
N ASP A 85 -2.97 11.40 -5.24
CA ASP A 85 -2.64 11.69 -6.64
C ASP A 85 -3.88 11.59 -7.54
N LEU A 86 -4.75 10.60 -7.29
CA LEU A 86 -6.03 10.44 -7.97
C LEU A 86 -6.94 11.66 -7.75
N THR A 87 -7.16 12.08 -6.50
CA THR A 87 -8.02 13.24 -6.18
C THR A 87 -7.46 14.55 -6.75
N ASP A 88 -6.14 14.66 -6.90
CA ASP A 88 -5.51 15.80 -7.54
C ASP A 88 -5.74 15.80 -9.08
N ALA A 89 -5.93 14.64 -9.70
CA ALA A 89 -6.14 14.47 -11.14
C ALA A 89 -7.61 14.57 -11.60
N ILE A 90 -8.57 14.12 -10.78
CA ILE A 90 -9.99 13.98 -11.19
C ILE A 90 -10.88 15.15 -10.77
N THR A 91 -12.04 15.31 -11.39
CA THR A 91 -13.01 16.37 -11.06
C THR A 91 -13.48 16.29 -9.60
N LEU A 92 -14.06 17.38 -9.08
CA LEU A 92 -14.57 17.41 -7.71
C LEU A 92 -15.69 16.36 -7.49
N ASP A 93 -16.57 16.20 -8.47
CA ASP A 93 -17.68 15.24 -8.41
C ASP A 93 -17.15 13.80 -8.39
N ALA A 94 -16.18 13.49 -9.26
CA ALA A 94 -15.51 12.20 -9.27
C ALA A 94 -14.74 11.94 -7.95
N SER A 95 -14.08 12.96 -7.39
CA SER A 95 -13.43 12.84 -6.09
C SER A 95 -14.41 12.58 -4.95
N ALA A 96 -15.64 13.11 -5.01
CA ALA A 96 -16.68 12.81 -4.01
C ALA A 96 -17.15 11.36 -4.13
N GLU A 97 -17.25 10.83 -5.35
CA GLU A 97 -17.55 9.41 -5.60
C GLU A 97 -16.45 8.49 -5.03
N VAL A 98 -15.16 8.81 -5.25
CA VAL A 98 -14.05 8.05 -4.64
C VAL A 98 -14.15 8.03 -3.11
N LEU A 99 -14.50 9.15 -2.48
CA LEU A 99 -14.64 9.21 -1.02
C LEU A 99 -15.78 8.31 -0.51
N ASP A 100 -16.91 8.24 -1.20
CA ASP A 100 -18.01 7.33 -0.86
C ASP A 100 -17.59 5.86 -1.01
N ILE A 101 -16.95 5.53 -2.15
CA ILE A 101 -16.41 4.20 -2.41
C ILE A 101 -15.43 3.78 -1.31
N MET A 102 -14.52 4.68 -0.91
CA MET A 102 -13.53 4.38 0.13
C MET A 102 -14.18 4.17 1.51
N GLY A 103 -15.24 4.92 1.83
CA GLY A 103 -16.03 4.70 3.04
C GLY A 103 -16.62 3.29 3.10
N GLN A 104 -17.14 2.79 1.98
CA GLN A 104 -17.73 1.45 1.89
C GLN A 104 -16.67 0.34 1.82
N TRP A 105 -15.61 0.57 1.03
CA TRP A 105 -14.53 -0.37 0.79
C TRP A 105 -13.81 -0.77 2.08
N THR A 106 -13.52 0.19 2.97
CA THR A 106 -12.88 -0.11 4.26
C THR A 106 -13.70 -1.10 5.10
N GLY A 107 -15.02 -0.91 5.17
CA GLY A 107 -15.93 -1.83 5.85
C GLY A 107 -15.98 -3.22 5.19
N TYR A 108 -16.02 -3.26 3.86
CA TYR A 108 -15.97 -4.50 3.08
C TYR A 108 -14.70 -5.30 3.36
N VAL A 109 -13.52 -4.67 3.28
CA VAL A 109 -12.23 -5.32 3.52
C VAL A 109 -12.14 -5.89 4.93
N VAL A 110 -12.56 -5.12 5.94
CA VAL A 110 -12.57 -5.59 7.34
C VAL A 110 -13.42 -6.85 7.48
N GLN A 111 -14.67 -6.83 6.98
CA GLN A 111 -15.57 -7.98 7.09
C GLN A 111 -15.04 -9.20 6.32
N LYS A 112 -14.60 -9.00 5.08
CA LYS A 112 -14.05 -10.05 4.21
C LYS A 112 -12.83 -10.71 4.84
N CYS A 113 -11.87 -9.92 5.32
CA CYS A 113 -10.62 -10.45 5.84
C CYS A 113 -10.76 -11.05 7.24
N GLN A 114 -11.71 -10.57 8.06
CA GLN A 114 -12.12 -11.25 9.28
C GLN A 114 -12.77 -12.62 8.99
N ALA A 115 -13.62 -12.72 7.97
CA ALA A 115 -14.20 -14.00 7.57
C ALA A 115 -13.12 -14.98 7.08
N GLN A 116 -12.11 -14.50 6.35
CA GLN A 116 -10.95 -15.33 5.98
C GLN A 116 -10.19 -15.83 7.21
N ALA A 117 -9.92 -14.96 8.18
CA ALA A 117 -9.28 -15.35 9.43
C ALA A 117 -10.08 -16.42 10.20
N ALA A 118 -11.39 -16.21 10.32
CA ALA A 118 -12.30 -17.12 11.02
C ALA A 118 -12.39 -18.51 10.38
N SER A 119 -12.07 -18.63 9.09
CA SER A 119 -12.03 -19.91 8.37
C SER A 119 -10.76 -20.74 8.63
N ARG A 120 -9.82 -20.24 9.44
CA ARG A 120 -8.52 -20.89 9.69
C ARG A 120 -8.43 -21.44 11.12
N GLU A 121 -8.04 -22.70 11.22
CA GLU A 121 -7.73 -23.34 12.50
C GLU A 121 -6.41 -22.82 13.11
N THR A 122 -5.44 -22.48 12.25
CA THR A 122 -4.14 -21.93 12.63
C THR A 122 -3.77 -20.77 11.69
N GLY A 123 -2.95 -19.83 12.16
CA GLY A 123 -2.50 -18.70 11.34
C GLY A 123 -3.60 -17.71 10.97
N ALA A 124 -4.68 -17.60 11.77
CA ALA A 124 -5.81 -16.71 11.50
C ALA A 124 -5.37 -15.25 11.25
N GLU A 125 -4.41 -14.75 12.04
CA GLU A 125 -3.89 -13.39 11.86
C GLU A 125 -3.09 -13.23 10.55
N SER A 126 -2.28 -14.23 10.19
CA SER A 126 -1.59 -14.24 8.89
C SER A 126 -2.59 -14.23 7.73
N ALA A 127 -3.69 -14.99 7.84
CA ALA A 127 -4.73 -15.00 6.81
C ALA A 127 -5.48 -13.67 6.73
N ARG A 128 -5.77 -13.03 7.86
CA ARG A 128 -6.36 -11.69 7.91
C ARG A 128 -5.47 -10.68 7.19
N LEU A 129 -4.20 -10.62 7.58
CA LEU A 129 -3.23 -9.66 7.05
C LEU A 129 -2.95 -9.91 5.56
N GLY A 130 -2.80 -11.17 5.15
CA GLY A 130 -2.61 -11.52 3.73
C GLY A 130 -3.80 -11.10 2.86
N CYS A 131 -5.03 -11.27 3.35
CA CYS A 131 -6.22 -10.75 2.70
C CYS A 131 -6.17 -9.21 2.59
N GLU A 132 -5.91 -8.50 3.69
CA GLU A 132 -5.88 -7.03 3.69
C GLU A 132 -4.81 -6.46 2.75
N ILE A 133 -3.63 -7.06 2.73
CA ILE A 133 -2.54 -6.71 1.80
C ILE A 133 -3.00 -6.88 0.34
N SER A 134 -3.66 -7.99 0.03
CA SER A 134 -4.14 -8.27 -1.33
C SER A 134 -5.21 -7.27 -1.77
N GLU A 135 -6.14 -6.90 -0.88
CA GLU A 135 -7.15 -5.88 -1.19
C GLU A 135 -6.51 -4.50 -1.41
N MET A 136 -5.55 -4.10 -0.58
CA MET A 136 -4.84 -2.82 -0.74
C MET A 136 -4.01 -2.79 -2.03
N ALA A 137 -3.38 -3.90 -2.40
CA ALA A 137 -2.65 -4.01 -3.67
C ALA A 137 -3.59 -3.91 -4.88
N GLY A 138 -4.76 -4.54 -4.81
CA GLY A 138 -5.80 -4.41 -5.84
C GLY A 138 -6.30 -2.97 -5.97
N LEU A 139 -6.66 -2.32 -4.86
CA LEU A 139 -7.11 -0.94 -4.85
C LEU A 139 -6.03 0.02 -5.40
N SER A 140 -4.78 -0.20 -5.02
CA SER A 140 -3.63 0.55 -5.55
C SER A 140 -3.53 0.40 -7.07
N GLY A 141 -3.74 -0.80 -7.61
CA GLY A 141 -3.78 -1.04 -9.05
C GLY A 141 -4.90 -0.29 -9.77
N GLU A 142 -6.10 -0.25 -9.19
CA GLU A 142 -7.24 0.51 -9.72
C GLU A 142 -6.96 2.02 -9.76
N PHE A 143 -6.41 2.58 -8.67
CA PHE A 143 -6.04 3.99 -8.62
C PHE A 143 -4.93 4.32 -9.60
N ALA A 144 -3.89 3.50 -9.70
CA ALA A 144 -2.82 3.66 -10.68
C ALA A 144 -3.36 3.62 -12.12
N ALA A 145 -4.24 2.65 -12.43
CA ALA A 145 -4.87 2.55 -13.74
C ALA A 145 -5.72 3.78 -14.09
N CYS A 146 -6.39 4.36 -13.08
CA CYS A 146 -7.11 5.62 -13.25
C CYS A 146 -6.16 6.78 -13.52
N ILE A 147 -5.14 6.99 -12.68
CA ILE A 147 -4.15 8.07 -12.86
C ILE A 147 -3.48 8.01 -14.25
N GLU A 148 -3.25 6.80 -14.76
CA GLU A 148 -2.59 6.55 -16.05
C GLU A 148 -3.52 6.60 -17.26
N GLY A 149 -4.83 6.89 -17.08
CA GLY A 149 -5.77 6.96 -18.20
C GLY A 149 -6.20 5.60 -18.76
N ARG A 150 -5.92 4.51 -18.05
CA ARG A 150 -6.22 3.12 -18.48
C ARG A 150 -7.56 2.61 -17.94
N SER A 151 -8.05 3.17 -16.83
CA SER A 151 -9.32 2.77 -16.23
C SER A 151 -10.52 3.41 -16.92
N THR A 152 -11.61 2.66 -17.01
CA THR A 152 -12.93 3.13 -17.48
C THR A 152 -13.93 3.30 -16.33
N ALA A 153 -13.44 3.35 -15.08
CA ALA A 153 -14.31 3.56 -13.93
C ALA A 153 -14.96 4.94 -13.98
N GLN A 154 -16.18 5.06 -13.41
CA GLN A 154 -16.96 6.30 -13.45
C GLN A 154 -16.25 7.46 -12.73
N TYR A 155 -15.55 7.16 -11.63
CA TYR A 155 -14.74 8.13 -10.92
C TYR A 155 -13.44 8.56 -11.66
N CYS A 156 -13.15 8.04 -12.85
CA CYS A 156 -11.98 8.43 -13.66
C CYS A 156 -12.29 9.56 -14.65
N GLU A 157 -12.91 10.63 -14.14
CA GLU A 157 -13.18 11.85 -14.91
C GLU A 157 -12.14 12.92 -14.57
N TYR A 158 -11.30 13.29 -15.54
CA TYR A 158 -10.19 14.21 -15.33
C TYR A 158 -10.64 15.68 -15.35
N LYS A 159 -9.92 16.53 -14.60
CA LYS A 159 -10.08 17.98 -14.71
C LYS A 159 -9.68 18.43 -16.12
N ASP A 160 -10.40 19.41 -16.67
CA ASP A 160 -9.95 20.12 -17.88
C ASP A 160 -8.61 20.79 -17.57
N GLN A 161 -7.60 20.55 -18.42
CA GLN A 161 -6.26 21.16 -18.30
C GLN A 161 -6.25 22.62 -18.75
#